data_AF-A0A0K8W2E5-F1
#
_entry.id   AF-A0A0K8W2E5-F1
#
_cell.length_a   1.000
_cell.length_b   1.000
_cell.length_c   1.000
_cell.angle_alpha   90.00
_cell.angle_beta   90.00
_cell.angle_gamma   90.00
#
_symmetry.space_group_name_H-M   'P 1'
#
loop_
_entity.id
_entity.type
_entity.pdbx_description
1 polymer ?
#
loop_
_entity_poly.entity_id
_entity_poly.type
_entity_poly.pdbx_seq_one_letter_code
_entity_poly.pdbx_strand_id
1 'polypeptide(L)'
;MAYIIKYIYRLLHDVFEQHKDPRVQHLPLVGSPLPVAVCLVAYLSFVLHYGPKWMENRKPFNLKYIMRVYNAIQVLANLIIFFVGVPHSYMRKEFSLTCQPIDHTNTEPWMWIVIYLTYLYYITKYLDLLDTVSQPLKG
;
A
#
# COMPACT_ATOMS: atom_id res chain seq x y z
N MET A 1 -30.13 0.91 -1.84
CA MET A 1 -28.75 0.40 -2.02
C MET A 1 -27.92 1.35 -2.89
N ALA A 2 -28.29 1.61 -4.15
CA ALA A 2 -27.52 2.49 -5.05
C ALA A 2 -27.35 3.94 -4.53
N TYR A 3 -28.37 4.51 -3.87
CA TYR A 3 -28.29 5.86 -3.30
C TYR A 3 -27.27 5.97 -2.16
N ILE A 4 -27.18 4.96 -1.29
CA ILE A 4 -26.23 4.92 -0.18
C ILE A 4 -24.80 4.80 -0.72
N ILE A 5 -24.58 3.93 -1.72
CA ILE A 5 -23.28 3.77 -2.36
C ILE A 5 -22.83 5.08 -3.02
N LYS A 6 -23.73 5.76 -3.74
CA LYS A 6 -23.45 7.04 -4.39
C LYS A 6 -23.14 8.14 -3.36
N TYR A 7 -23.83 8.13 -2.21
CA TYR A 7 -23.58 9.07 -1.12
C TYR A 7 -22.19 8.83 -0.48
N ILE A 8 -21.86 7.59 -0.13
CA ILE A 8 -20.56 7.22 0.44
C ILE A 8 -19.44 7.54 -0.55
N TYR A 9 -19.63 7.25 -1.84
CA TYR A 9 -18.64 7.57 -2.86
C TYR A 9 -18.35 9.07 -2.94
N ARG A 10 -19.40 9.91 -2.95
CA ARG A 10 -19.22 11.37 -2.96
C ARG A 10 -18.51 11.85 -1.71
N LEU A 11 -18.93 11.38 -0.54
CA LEU A 11 -18.30 11.74 0.73
C LEU A 11 -16.81 11.39 0.74
N LEU A 12 -16.45 10.17 0.33
CA LEU A 12 -15.05 9.73 0.26
C LEU A 12 -14.24 10.55 -0.75
N HIS A 13 -14.82 10.84 -1.91
CA HIS A 13 -14.18 11.64 -2.94
C HIS A 13 -13.94 13.08 -2.47
N ASP A 14 -14.94 13.71 -1.86
CA ASP A 14 -14.87 15.10 -1.40
C ASP A 14 -13.87 15.27 -0.26
N VAL A 15 -13.85 14.34 0.71
CA VAL A 15 -12.86 14.35 1.80
C VAL A 15 -11.45 14.17 1.27
N PHE A 16 -11.26 13.27 0.30
CA PHE A 16 -9.96 13.03 -0.32
C PHE A 16 -9.48 14.25 -1.11
N GLU A 17 -10.35 14.84 -1.94
CA GLU A 17 -10.02 16.04 -2.72
C GLU A 17 -9.63 17.24 -1.85
N GLN A 18 -10.23 17.37 -0.66
CA GLN A 18 -9.90 18.44 0.28
C GLN A 18 -8.54 18.28 0.97
N HIS A 19 -8.08 17.04 1.20
CA HIS A 19 -6.88 16.76 2.01
C HIS A 19 -5.74 16.10 1.23
N LYS A 20 -5.90 15.87 -0.07
CA LYS A 20 -4.86 15.24 -0.89
C LYS A 20 -3.64 16.15 -1.01
N ASP A 21 -2.46 15.55 -0.88
CA ASP A 21 -1.21 16.26 -1.08
C ASP A 21 -0.91 16.40 -2.58
N PRO A 22 -0.75 17.63 -3.11
CA PRO A 22 -0.49 17.85 -4.54
C PRO A 22 0.84 17.23 -5.02
N ARG A 23 1.81 17.04 -4.11
CA ARG A 23 3.15 16.54 -4.46
C ARG A 23 3.14 15.09 -4.95
N VAL A 24 2.14 14.31 -4.56
CA VAL A 24 2.07 12.86 -4.86
C VAL A 24 0.98 12.50 -5.87
N GLN A 25 0.21 13.46 -6.39
CA GLN A 25 -0.92 13.17 -7.28
C GLN A 25 -0.52 12.51 -8.60
N HIS A 26 0.70 12.75 -9.06
CA HIS A 26 1.25 12.15 -10.27
C HIS A 26 1.66 10.67 -10.08
N LEU A 27 1.73 10.19 -8.83
CA LEU A 27 2.14 8.82 -8.53
C LEU A 27 0.98 7.84 -8.76
N PRO A 28 1.25 6.66 -9.35
CA PRO A 28 0.20 5.70 -9.63
C PRO A 28 -0.44 5.18 -8.34
N LEU A 29 -1.73 4.86 -8.42
CA LEU A 29 -2.54 4.34 -7.29
C LEU A 29 -2.74 5.29 -6.11
N VAL A 30 -2.22 6.53 -6.16
CA VAL A 30 -2.38 7.53 -5.08
C VAL A 30 -3.45 8.57 -5.42
N GLY A 31 -3.69 8.86 -6.69
CA GLY A 31 -4.58 9.95 -7.12
C GLY A 31 -6.08 9.79 -6.78
N SER A 32 -6.51 8.61 -6.32
CA SER A 32 -7.91 8.37 -5.94
C SER A 32 -7.97 7.26 -4.88
N PRO A 33 -8.99 7.24 -4.00
CA PRO A 33 -9.25 6.10 -3.12
C PRO A 33 -9.85 4.88 -3.85
N LEU A 34 -10.34 5.06 -5.08
CA LEU A 34 -11.00 3.99 -5.84
C LEU A 34 -10.08 2.80 -6.18
N PRO A 35 -8.85 2.99 -6.68
CA PRO A 35 -7.95 1.87 -7.00
C PRO A 35 -7.68 0.98 -5.78
N VAL A 36 -7.47 1.57 -4.60
CA VAL A 36 -7.31 0.82 -3.34
C VAL A 36 -8.54 -0.05 -3.06
N ALA A 37 -9.73 0.54 -3.11
CA ALA A 37 -10.98 -0.17 -2.84
C ALA A 37 -11.20 -1.33 -3.82
N VAL A 38 -10.97 -1.09 -5.12
CA VAL A 38 -11.09 -2.14 -6.16
C VAL A 38 -10.07 -3.26 -5.92
N CYS A 39 -8.81 -2.92 -5.64
CA CYS A 39 -7.79 -3.90 -5.33
C CYS A 39 -8.17 -4.78 -4.12
N LEU A 40 -8.65 -4.18 -3.04
CA LEU A 40 -9.07 -4.92 -1.84
C LEU A 40 -10.28 -5.82 -2.10
N VAL A 41 -11.31 -5.34 -2.80
CA VAL A 41 -12.48 -6.15 -3.14
C VAL A 41 -12.08 -7.32 -4.04
N ALA A 42 -11.25 -7.08 -5.06
CA ALA A 42 -10.76 -8.14 -5.94
C ALA A 42 -9.92 -9.17 -5.18
N TYR A 43 -9.03 -8.70 -4.32
CA TYR A 43 -8.20 -9.53 -3.44
C TYR A 43 -9.05 -10.42 -2.52
N LEU A 44 -10.00 -9.83 -1.77
CA LEU A 44 -10.87 -10.58 -0.86
C LEU A 44 -11.74 -11.60 -1.60
N SER A 45 -12.30 -11.19 -2.76
CA SER A 45 -13.09 -12.09 -3.60
C SER A 45 -12.26 -13.28 -4.09
N PHE A 46 -11.00 -13.04 -4.45
CA PHE A 46 -10.09 -14.10 -4.87
C PHE A 46 -9.75 -15.04 -3.71
N VAL A 47 -9.28 -14.51 -2.58
CA VAL A 47 -8.81 -15.35 -1.47
C VAL A 47 -9.94 -16.15 -0.82
N LEU A 48 -11.12 -15.55 -0.65
CA LEU A 48 -12.21 -16.18 0.08
C LEU A 48 -13.09 -17.09 -0.77
N HIS A 49 -13.20 -16.84 -2.09
CA HIS A 49 -14.15 -17.55 -2.93
C HIS A 49 -13.51 -18.17 -4.17
N TYR A 50 -12.94 -17.36 -5.06
CA TYR A 50 -12.50 -17.86 -6.37
C TYR A 50 -11.28 -18.79 -6.28
N GLY A 51 -10.29 -18.45 -5.45
CA GLY A 51 -9.07 -19.23 -5.25
C GLY A 51 -9.37 -20.64 -4.75
N PRO A 52 -10.04 -20.81 -3.59
CA PRO A 52 -10.40 -22.13 -3.06
C PRO A 52 -11.24 -22.96 -4.03
N LYS A 53 -12.26 -22.34 -4.66
CA LYS A 53 -13.14 -23.01 -5.63
C LYS A 53 -12.38 -23.47 -6.88
N TRP A 54 -11.40 -22.70 -7.34
CA TRP A 54 -10.57 -23.08 -8.49
C TRP A 54 -9.60 -24.23 -8.16
N MET A 55 -9.17 -24.31 -6.90
CA MET A 55 -8.23 -25.30 -6.40
C MET A 55 -8.88 -26.62 -5.96
N GLU A 56 -10.21 -26.65 -5.76
CA GLU A 56 -10.97 -27.83 -5.30
C GLU A 56 -10.67 -29.12 -6.10
N ASN A 57 -10.41 -28.99 -7.40
CA ASN A 57 -10.12 -30.13 -8.29
C ASN A 57 -8.68 -30.15 -8.82
N ARG A 58 -7.75 -29.43 -8.18
CA ARG A 58 -6.36 -29.28 -8.63
C ARG A 58 -5.39 -29.62 -7.50
N LYS A 59 -4.20 -30.10 -7.87
CA LYS A 59 -3.12 -30.30 -6.90
C LYS A 59 -2.51 -28.96 -6.50
N PRO A 60 -2.08 -28.79 -5.24
CA PRO A 60 -1.49 -27.54 -4.76
C PRO A 60 -0.20 -27.20 -5.51
N PHE A 61 -0.01 -25.91 -5.78
CA PHE A 61 1.18 -25.42 -6.48
C PHE A 61 2.39 -25.39 -5.54
N ASN A 62 3.56 -25.82 -6.04
CA ASN A 62 4.82 -25.68 -5.29
C ASN A 62 5.40 -24.26 -5.46
N LEU A 63 4.86 -23.33 -4.68
CA LEU A 63 5.25 -21.92 -4.72
C LEU A 63 6.41 -21.58 -3.75
N LYS A 64 7.07 -22.58 -3.14
CA LYS A 64 8.07 -22.36 -2.08
C LYS A 64 9.23 -21.47 -2.50
N TYR A 65 9.76 -21.66 -3.71
CA TYR A 65 10.88 -20.87 -4.21
C TYR A 65 10.46 -19.42 -4.49
N ILE A 66 9.33 -19.23 -5.17
CA ILE A 66 8.78 -17.91 -5.50
C ILE A 66 8.57 -17.10 -4.22
N MET A 67 7.96 -17.70 -3.18
CA MET A 67 7.76 -17.03 -1.90
C MET A 67 9.04 -16.71 -1.15
N ARG A 68 10.07 -17.56 -1.26
CA ARG A 68 11.37 -17.26 -0.64
C ARG A 68 12.00 -16.04 -1.27
N VAL A 69 12.00 -15.94 -2.61
CA VAL A 69 12.53 -14.78 -3.33
C VAL A 69 11.71 -13.52 -3.01
N TYR A 70 10.39 -13.64 -3.04
CA TYR A 70 9.47 -12.57 -2.71
C TYR A 70 9.72 -12.00 -1.30
N ASN A 71 9.76 -12.87 -0.27
CA ASN A 71 10.04 -12.46 1.11
C ASN A 71 11.43 -11.82 1.25
N ALA A 72 12.44 -12.31 0.53
CA ALA A 72 13.78 -11.71 0.55
C ALA A 72 13.77 -10.28 -0.02
N ILE A 73 13.05 -10.05 -1.13
CA ILE A 73 12.87 -8.72 -1.72
C ILE A 73 12.16 -7.79 -0.73
N GLN A 74 11.11 -8.27 -0.06
CA GLN A 74 10.34 -7.47 0.89
C GLN A 74 11.16 -7.09 2.12
N VAL A 75 11.99 -8.01 2.65
CA VAL A 75 12.94 -7.70 3.72
C VAL A 75 13.92 -6.63 3.28
N LEU A 76 14.50 -6.74 2.08
CA LEU A 76 15.41 -5.73 1.55
C LEU A 76 14.73 -4.36 1.38
N ALA A 77 13.52 -4.33 0.83
CA ALA A 77 12.75 -3.10 0.67
C ALA A 77 12.46 -2.43 2.02
N ASN A 78 12.03 -3.20 3.02
CA ASN A 78 11.77 -2.69 4.38
C ASN A 78 13.06 -2.20 5.06
N LEU A 79 14.19 -2.88 4.86
CA LEU A 79 15.49 -2.42 5.36
C LEU A 79 15.89 -1.08 4.72
N ILE A 80 15.73 -0.92 3.41
CA ILE A 80 15.99 0.34 2.71
C ILE A 80 15.11 1.47 3.27
N ILE A 81 13.81 1.21 3.43
CA ILE A 81 12.87 2.18 4.01
C ILE A 81 13.30 2.58 5.42
N PHE A 82 13.74 1.62 6.24
CA PHE A 82 14.20 1.89 7.59
C PHE A 82 15.50 2.71 7.61
N PHE A 83 16.54 2.26 6.92
CA PHE A 83 17.87 2.88 6.96
C PHE A 83 17.91 4.26 6.30
N VAL A 84 17.10 4.50 5.27
CA VAL A 84 17.02 5.81 4.63
C VAL A 84 15.95 6.70 5.29
N GLY A 85 14.81 6.12 5.68
CA GLY A 85 13.68 6.87 6.23
C GLY A 85 13.94 7.41 7.63
N VAL A 86 14.54 6.63 8.53
CA VAL A 86 14.76 7.04 9.93
C VAL A 86 15.67 8.27 10.05
N PRO A 87 16.83 8.35 9.35
CA PRO A 87 17.67 9.55 9.37
C PRO A 87 17.01 10.79 8.81
N HIS A 88 16.20 10.64 7.74
CA HIS A 88 15.54 11.75 7.05
C HIS A 88 14.23 12.20 7.70
N SER A 89 13.71 11.45 8.68
CA SER A 89 12.50 11.80 9.43
C SER A 89 12.79 11.95 10.93
N TYR A 90 12.78 10.85 11.68
CA TYR A 90 12.84 10.84 13.15
C TYR A 90 14.14 11.36 13.76
N MET A 91 15.28 11.24 13.06
CA MET A 91 16.56 11.72 13.58
C MET A 91 16.88 13.17 13.21
N ARG A 92 15.96 13.87 12.52
CA ARG A 92 16.13 15.29 12.22
C ARG A 92 15.98 16.12 13.49
N LYS A 93 16.77 17.20 13.60
CA LYS A 93 16.76 18.09 14.77
C LYS A 93 15.41 18.78 14.96
N GLU A 94 14.70 19.04 13.87
CA GLU A 94 13.41 19.71 13.83
C GLU A 94 12.24 18.74 14.02
N PHE A 95 12.49 17.43 14.18
CA PHE A 95 11.45 16.43 14.34
C PHE A 95 10.99 16.33 15.79
N SER A 96 9.69 16.50 16.00
CA SER A 96 9.04 16.31 17.29
C SER A 96 8.50 14.89 17.41
N LEU A 97 8.98 14.12 18.40
CA LEU A 97 8.48 12.76 18.70
C LEU A 97 7.06 12.76 19.30
N THR A 98 6.51 13.92 19.66
CA THR A 98 5.15 14.02 20.20
C THR A 98 4.14 14.30 19.11
N CYS A 99 4.13 15.51 18.56
CA CYS A 99 3.27 15.94 17.47
C CYS A 99 4.14 16.60 16.39
N GLN A 100 4.34 15.89 15.29
CA GLN A 100 4.98 16.45 14.09
C GLN A 100 3.89 16.88 13.11
N PRO A 101 3.72 18.18 12.84
CA PRO A 101 2.80 18.63 11.82
C PRO A 101 3.33 18.28 10.43
N ILE A 102 2.41 17.98 9.51
CA ILE A 102 2.74 17.74 8.12
C ILE A 102 2.78 19.10 7.41
N ASP A 103 3.95 19.49 6.93
CA ASP A 103 4.11 20.66 6.08
C ASP A 103 4.00 20.25 4.60
N HIS A 104 2.86 20.60 4.00
CA HIS A 104 2.58 20.36 2.58
C HIS A 104 3.33 21.32 1.64
N THR A 105 3.91 22.39 2.16
CA THR A 105 4.64 23.40 1.37
C THR A 105 6.14 23.12 1.29
N ASN A 106 6.67 22.27 2.17
CA ASN A 106 8.09 21.93 2.17
C ASN A 106 8.47 21.12 0.92
N THR A 107 9.33 21.70 0.09
CA THR A 107 9.88 21.08 -1.13
C THR A 107 11.39 20.85 -1.04
N GLU A 108 11.95 20.82 0.16
CA GLU A 108 13.37 20.57 0.38
C GLU A 108 13.76 19.15 -0.08
N PRO A 109 15.01 18.91 -0.52
CA PRO A 109 15.41 17.62 -1.07
C PRO A 109 15.17 16.42 -0.14
N TRP A 110 15.36 16.59 1.16
CA TRP A 110 15.13 15.52 2.15
C TRP A 110 13.65 15.16 2.30
N MET A 111 12.73 16.13 2.14
CA MET A 111 11.28 15.88 2.20
C MET A 111 10.85 15.03 1.01
N TRP A 112 11.39 15.29 -0.18
CA TRP A 112 11.16 14.45 -1.35
C TRP A 112 11.65 13.02 -1.14
N ILE A 113 12.82 12.81 -0.52
CA ILE A 113 13.29 11.47 -0.15
C ILE A 113 12.27 10.76 0.74
N VAL A 114 11.76 11.44 1.78
CA VAL A 114 10.74 10.87 2.67
C VAL A 114 9.46 10.54 1.90
N ILE A 115 8.96 11.46 1.05
CA ILE A 115 7.75 11.24 0.23
C ILE A 115 7.89 9.99 -0.65
N TYR A 116 9.00 9.85 -1.39
CA TYR A 116 9.21 8.70 -2.25
C TYR A 116 9.42 7.40 -1.47
N LEU A 117 10.04 7.45 -0.29
CA LEU A 117 10.16 6.29 0.61
C LEU A 117 8.80 5.89 1.18
N THR A 118 7.95 6.85 1.56
CA THR A 118 6.58 6.59 2.00
C THR A 118 5.76 6.00 0.87
N TYR A 119 5.95 6.48 -0.37
CA TYR A 119 5.32 5.87 -1.54
C TYR A 119 5.84 4.46 -1.82
N LEU A 120 7.14 4.21 -1.68
CA LEU A 120 7.69 2.85 -1.78
C LEU A 120 7.07 1.92 -0.73
N TYR A 121 6.93 2.39 0.51
CA TYR A 121 6.23 1.66 1.58
C TYR A 121 4.75 1.43 1.27
N TYR A 122 4.08 2.40 0.65
CA TYR A 122 2.71 2.23 0.17
C TYR A 122 2.61 1.11 -0.87
N ILE A 123 3.57 1.02 -1.80
CA ILE A 123 3.61 -0.06 -2.79
C ILE A 123 3.92 -1.42 -2.15
N THR A 124 4.80 -1.49 -1.13
CA THR A 124 5.05 -2.77 -0.44
C THR A 124 3.78 -3.32 0.21
N LYS A 125 2.84 -2.48 0.66
CA LYS A 125 1.55 -2.95 1.18
C LYS A 125 0.69 -3.69 0.16
N TYR A 126 0.77 -3.34 -1.13
CA TYR A 126 0.11 -4.11 -2.18
C TYR A 126 0.80 -5.44 -2.43
N LEU A 127 2.12 -5.46 -2.34
CA LEU A 127 2.89 -6.70 -2.43
C LEU A 127 2.51 -7.63 -1.27
N ASP A 128 2.36 -7.12 -0.04
CA ASP A 128 1.95 -7.91 1.13
C ASP A 128 0.61 -8.65 0.90
N LEU A 129 -0.30 -8.11 0.07
CA LEU A 129 -1.55 -8.78 -0.29
C LEU A 129 -1.33 -10.01 -1.19
N LEU A 130 -0.22 -10.09 -1.92
CA LEU A 130 0.11 -11.24 -2.77
C LEU A 130 0.53 -12.47 -1.94
N ASP A 131 1.09 -12.27 -0.74
CA ASP A 131 1.44 -13.38 0.14
C ASP A 131 0.22 -14.21 0.53
N THR A 132 -0.88 -13.53 0.86
CA THR A 132 -2.14 -14.16 1.24
C THR A 132 -2.87 -14.76 0.05
N VAL A 133 -2.73 -14.19 -1.16
CA VAL A 133 -3.19 -14.80 -2.43
C VAL A 133 -2.57 -16.19 -2.65
N SER A 134 -1.35 -16.43 -2.15
CA SER A 134 -0.70 -17.72 -2.28
C SER A 134 -1.28 -18.82 -1.38
N GLN A 135 -2.03 -18.46 -0.33
CA GLN A 135 -2.61 -19.41 0.63
C GLN A 135 -3.63 -20.36 -0.02
N PRO A 136 -4.68 -19.90 -0.73
CA PRO A 136 -5.63 -20.80 -1.38
C PRO A 136 -4.98 -21.67 -2.46
N LEU A 137 -3.84 -21.27 -3.03
CA LEU A 137 -3.12 -22.02 -4.08
C LEU A 137 -2.27 -23.19 -3.55
N LYS A 138 -2.05 -23.26 -2.23
CA LYS A 138 -1.27 -24.31 -1.57
C LYS A 138 -2.13 -25.35 -0.84
N GLY A 139 -3.40 -25.03 -0.57
CA GLY A 139 -4.38 -25.96 -0.01
C GLY A 139 -4.87 -26.92 -1.08
#